data_AF-A0A1I6KSV8-F1
#
_entry.id   AF-A0A1I6KSV8-F1
#
_cell.length_a   1.000
_cell.length_b   1.000
_cell.length_c   1.000
_cell.angle_alpha   90.00
_cell.angle_beta   90.00
_cell.angle_gamma   90.00
#
_symmetry.space_group_name_H-M   'P 1'
#
loop_
_entity.id
_entity.type
_entity.pdbx_description
1 polymer ?
#
loop_
_entity_poly.entity_id
_entity_poly.type
_entity_poly.pdbx_seq_one_letter_code
_entity_poly.pdbx_strand_id
1 'polypeptide(L)'
;MSLLGFERETLLDLTVNVIPMAIIVFFIVGFGVVPSFGVDPVLTTVQYSLLLVPLVALAVLTYYAGKVVERDEGKHQEAADAASE
;
A
#
# COMPACT_ATOMS: atom_id res chain seq x y z
N MET A 1 9.44 -5.80 -20.09
CA MET A 1 9.94 -6.90 -19.24
C MET A 1 8.98 -7.06 -18.07
N SER A 2 8.16 -8.11 -18.10
CA SER A 2 7.30 -8.51 -16.98
C SER A 2 8.16 -9.16 -15.90
N LEU A 3 7.92 -8.83 -14.64
CA LEU A 3 8.52 -9.48 -13.48
C LEU A 3 7.36 -9.98 -12.62
N LEU A 4 7.33 -11.27 -12.27
CA LEU A 4 6.25 -11.88 -11.47
C LEU A 4 4.84 -11.74 -12.06
N GLY A 5 4.70 -11.61 -13.38
CA GLY A 5 3.41 -11.47 -14.05
C GLY A 5 2.92 -10.02 -14.19
N PHE A 6 3.52 -9.08 -13.44
CA PHE A 6 3.17 -7.66 -13.50
C PHE A 6 4.16 -6.85 -14.37
N GLU A 7 3.67 -5.76 -14.93
CA GLU A 7 4.52 -4.76 -15.59
C GLU A 7 5.44 -4.07 -14.57
N ARG A 8 6.64 -3.66 -15.00
CA ARG A 8 7.62 -2.98 -14.14
C ARG A 8 7.07 -1.71 -13.51
N GLU A 9 6.22 -0.99 -14.21
CA GLU A 9 5.60 0.26 -13.76
C GLU A 9 4.57 -0.02 -12.66
N THR A 10 3.70 -1.02 -12.88
CA THR A 10 2.78 -1.55 -11.87
C THR A 10 3.49 -2.03 -10.60
N LEU A 11 4.57 -2.80 -10.74
CA LEU A 11 5.36 -3.23 -9.59
C LEU A 11 6.04 -2.07 -8.87
N LEU A 12 6.49 -1.06 -9.62
CA LEU A 12 7.09 0.15 -9.06
C LEU A 12 6.04 0.89 -8.22
N ASP A 13 4.83 1.10 -8.74
CA ASP A 13 3.74 1.77 -8.01
C ASP A 13 3.31 1.02 -6.76
N LEU A 14 3.19 -0.31 -6.84
CA LEU A 14 2.85 -1.15 -5.70
C LEU A 14 3.96 -1.10 -4.63
N THR A 15 5.22 -1.19 -5.04
CA THR A 15 6.37 -1.14 -4.13
C THR A 15 6.54 0.24 -3.49
N VAL A 16 6.37 1.31 -4.25
CA VAL A 16 6.45 2.71 -3.78
C VAL A 16 5.40 3.00 -2.71
N ASN A 17 4.24 2.32 -2.72
CA ASN A 17 3.23 2.45 -1.67
C ASN A 17 3.42 1.46 -0.49
N VAL A 18 3.87 0.22 -0.77
CA VAL A 18 4.07 -0.81 0.25
C VAL A 18 5.23 -0.48 1.19
N ILE A 19 6.32 0.10 0.68
CA ILE A 19 7.48 0.47 1.51
C ILE A 19 7.10 1.49 2.60
N PRO A 20 6.45 2.62 2.30
CA PRO A 20 5.94 3.54 3.31
C PRO A 20 5.03 2.88 4.34
N MET A 21 4.10 2.01 3.91
CA MET A 21 3.23 1.28 4.84
C MET A 21 4.04 0.41 5.82
N ALA A 22 5.04 -0.33 5.33
CA ALA A 22 5.89 -1.16 6.16
C ALA A 22 6.68 -0.33 7.19
N ILE A 23 7.21 0.84 6.79
CA ILE A 23 7.90 1.76 7.69
C ILE A 23 6.95 2.28 8.78
N ILE A 24 5.73 2.69 8.41
CA ILE A 24 4.75 3.17 9.39
C ILE A 24 4.38 2.07 10.39
N VAL A 25 4.11 0.85 9.91
CA VAL A 25 3.82 -0.31 10.78
C VAL A 25 4.98 -0.59 11.73
N PHE A 26 6.23 -0.52 11.24
CA PHE A 26 7.41 -0.66 12.07
C PHE A 26 7.42 0.36 13.23
N PHE A 27 7.12 1.63 12.95
CA PHE A 27 7.07 2.66 14.00
C PHE A 27 5.89 2.48 14.95
N ILE A 28 4.72 2.09 14.46
CA ILE A 28 3.55 1.80 15.32
C ILE A 28 3.92 0.73 16.35
N VAL A 29 4.55 -0.36 15.90
CA VAL A 29 5.01 -1.44 16.78
C VAL A 29 6.13 -0.96 17.70
N GLY A 30 7.13 -0.28 17.15
CA GLY A 30 8.27 0.23 17.91
C GLY A 30 7.84 1.15 19.06
N PHE A 31 6.92 2.06 18.80
CA PHE A 31 6.38 2.96 19.83
C PHE A 31 5.42 2.27 20.81
N GLY A 32 4.78 1.18 20.39
CA GLY A 32 3.97 0.35 21.29
C GLY A 32 4.83 -0.43 22.29
N VAL A 33 6.06 -0.77 21.91
CA VAL A 33 7.04 -1.45 22.78
C VAL A 33 7.85 -0.43 23.60
N VAL A 34 8.28 0.67 22.98
CA VAL A 34 9.10 1.72 23.59
C VAL A 34 8.41 3.07 23.39
N PRO A 35 7.61 3.53 24.37
CA PRO A 35 6.88 4.78 24.27
C PRO A 35 7.84 5.98 24.15
N SER A 36 7.71 6.76 23.08
CA SER A 36 8.55 7.95 22.84
C SER A 36 8.19 9.16 23.69
N PHE A 37 6.92 9.29 24.09
CA PHE A 37 6.42 10.42 24.88
C PHE A 37 5.75 9.98 26.20
N GLY A 38 6.08 8.77 26.69
CA GLY A 38 5.48 8.22 27.90
C GLY A 38 3.99 7.88 27.73
N VAL A 39 3.18 8.17 28.75
CA VAL A 39 1.73 7.87 28.81
C VAL A 39 0.87 9.13 28.71
N ASP A 40 1.44 10.25 28.26
CA ASP A 40 0.66 11.47 28.02
C ASP A 40 -0.39 11.20 26.93
N PRO A 41 -1.70 11.26 27.25
CA PRO A 41 -2.73 10.83 26.32
C PRO A 41 -2.83 11.74 25.10
N VAL A 42 -2.48 13.02 25.22
CA VAL A 42 -2.56 13.98 24.10
C VAL A 42 -1.42 13.70 23.12
N LEU A 43 -0.18 13.62 23.62
CA LEU A 43 0.99 13.37 22.78
C LEU A 43 0.93 12.00 22.11
N THR A 44 0.56 10.95 22.85
CA THR A 44 0.38 9.60 22.31
C THR A 44 -0.71 9.57 21.24
N THR A 45 -1.85 10.23 21.47
CA THR A 45 -2.94 10.27 20.48
C THR A 45 -2.51 10.98 19.21
N VAL A 46 -1.85 12.14 19.31
CA VAL A 46 -1.36 12.89 18.16
C VAL A 46 -0.34 12.07 17.37
N GLN A 47 0.63 11.45 18.06
CA GLN A 47 1.64 10.59 17.43
C GLN A 47 1.01 9.45 16.63
N TYR A 48 0.12 8.66 17.26
CA TYR A 48 -0.52 7.54 16.55
C TYR A 48 -1.49 7.99 15.48
N SER A 49 -2.16 9.14 15.63
CA SER A 49 -2.99 9.72 14.58
C SER A 49 -2.17 10.06 13.34
N LEU A 50 -0.99 10.66 13.53
CA LEU A 50 -0.06 10.98 12.44
C LEU A 50 0.50 9.76 11.73
N LEU A 51 0.47 8.57 12.34
CA LEU A 51 0.88 7.31 11.72
C LEU A 51 -0.30 6.57 11.08
N LEU A 52 -1.40 6.42 11.81
CA LEU A 52 -2.57 5.64 11.39
C LEU A 52 -3.32 6.30 10.23
N VAL A 53 -3.44 7.63 10.22
CA VAL A 53 -4.12 8.35 9.13
C VAL A 53 -3.44 8.10 7.77
N PRO A 54 -2.12 8.37 7.60
CA PRO A 54 -1.46 8.06 6.34
C PRO A 54 -1.39 6.56 6.06
N LEU A 55 -1.26 5.70 7.08
CA LEU A 55 -1.30 4.24 6.87
C LEU A 55 -2.61 3.81 6.21
N VAL A 56 -3.75 4.24 6.76
CA VAL A 56 -5.07 3.91 6.22
C VAL A 56 -5.27 4.53 4.83
N ALA A 57 -4.88 5.79 4.65
CA ALA A 57 -4.97 6.45 3.35
C ALA A 57 -4.15 5.70 2.27
N LEU A 58 -2.90 5.33 2.59
CA LEU A 58 -2.04 4.55 1.70
C LEU A 58 -2.62 3.17 1.41
N ALA A 59 -3.13 2.46 2.43
CA ALA A 59 -3.74 1.14 2.25
C ALA A 59 -4.94 1.22 1.29
N VAL A 60 -5.79 2.23 1.47
CA VAL A 60 -6.95 2.48 0.60
C VAL A 60 -6.51 2.80 -0.82
N LEU A 61 -5.56 3.72 -1.01
CA LEU A 61 -5.04 4.09 -2.32
C LEU A 61 -4.39 2.89 -3.03
N THR A 62 -3.59 2.12 -2.31
CA THR A 62 -2.92 0.92 -2.83
C THR A 62 -3.93 -0.13 -3.27
N TYR A 63 -4.98 -0.36 -2.48
CA TYR A 63 -6.04 -1.30 -2.82
C TYR A 63 -6.78 -0.89 -4.10
N TYR A 64 -7.15 0.39 -4.21
CA TYR A 64 -7.82 0.88 -5.41
C TYR A 64 -6.91 0.86 -6.64
N ALA A 65 -5.64 1.19 -6.49
CA ALA A 65 -4.65 1.08 -7.58
C ALA A 65 -4.54 -0.37 -8.07
N GLY A 66 -4.39 -1.33 -7.15
CA GLY A 66 -4.33 -2.76 -7.49
C GLY A 66 -5.59 -3.26 -8.23
N LYS A 67 -6.78 -2.83 -7.80
CA LYS A 67 -8.04 -3.18 -8.47
C LYS A 67 -8.14 -2.60 -9.89
N VAL A 68 -7.62 -1.40 -10.12
CA VAL A 68 -7.61 -0.78 -11.45
C VAL A 68 -6.70 -1.57 -12.39
N VAL A 69 -5.52 -1.97 -11.90
CA VAL A 69 -4.55 -2.79 -12.65
C VAL A 69 -5.17 -4.14 -13.04
N GLU A 70 -5.75 -4.87 -12.10
CA GLU A 70 -6.36 -6.20 -12.36
C GLU A 70 -7.46 -6.12 -13.45
N ARG A 71 -8.25 -5.04 -13.45
CA ARG A 71 -9.28 -4.82 -14.46
C ARG A 71 -8.71 -4.58 -15.85
N ASP A 72 -7.63 -3.80 -15.93
CA ASP A 72 -7.03 -3.44 -17.21
C ASP A 72 -6.25 -4.62 -17.82
N GLU A 73 -5.64 -5.47 -16.98
CA GLU A 73 -5.06 -6.76 -17.39
C GLU A 73 -6.13 -7.74 -17.93
N GLY A 74 -7.28 -7.86 -17.25
CA GLY A 74 -8.37 -8.75 -17.68
C GLY A 74 -8.95 -8.39 -19.05
N LYS A 75 -9.10 -7.09 -19.35
CA LYS A 75 -9.55 -6.62 -20.67
C LYS A 75 -8.57 -6.96 -21.80
N HIS A 76 -7.27 -6.90 -21.52
CA HIS A 76 -6.24 -7.26 -22.50
C HIS A 76 -6.29 -8.75 -22.83
N GLN A 77 -6.54 -9.60 -21.83
CA GLN A 77 -6.69 -11.05 -22.03
C GLN A 77 -7.95 -11.38 -22.83
N GLU A 78 -9.10 -10.78 -22.50
CA GLU A 78 -10.37 -11.01 -23.21
C GLU A 78 -10.30 -10.57 -24.68
N ALA A 79 -9.60 -9.45 -24.96
CA ALA A 79 -9.33 -9.01 -26.33
C ALA A 79 -8.36 -9.93 -27.10
N ALA A 80 -7.38 -10.54 -26.41
CA ALA A 80 -6.45 -11.48 -27.01
C ALA A 80 -7.13 -12.82 -27.34
N ASP A 81 -7.97 -13.33 -26.43
CA ASP A 81 -8.73 -14.55 -26.63
C ASP A 81 -9.72 -14.39 -27.80
N ALA A 82 -10.46 -13.28 -27.86
CA ALA A 82 -11.39 -12.97 -28.96
C ALA A 82 -10.71 -12.75 -30.33
N ALA A 83 -9.42 -12.40 -30.35
CA ALA A 83 -8.64 -12.29 -31.59
C ALA A 83 -8.05 -13.65 -32.06
N SER A 84 -8.12 -14.67 -31.20
CA SER A 84 -7.63 -16.03 -31.48
C SER A 84 -8.74 -17.01 -31.89
N GLU A 85 -10.00 -16.59 -31.82
CA GLU A 85 -11.19 -17.25 -32.42
C GLU A 85 -11.50 -16.72 -33.83
#